data_AF-A0A0L0F137-F1
#
_entry.id   AF-A0A0L0F137-F1
#
_cell.length_a   1.000
_cell.length_b   1.000
_cell.length_c   1.000
_cell.angle_alpha   90.00
_cell.angle_beta   90.00
_cell.angle_gamma   90.00
#
_symmetry.space_group_name_H-M   'P 1'
#
loop_
_entity.id
_entity.type
_entity.pdbx_description
1 polymer ?
#
loop_
_entity_poly.entity_id
_entity_poly.type
_entity_poly.pdbx_seq_one_letter_code
_entity_poly.pdbx_strand_id
1 'polypeptide(L)' 'LFELRNKERISVRAASKLLGNMVYQYRSMGLSMGTMITGWDKSGPGLYYVDSDGTRLGGDLFSVGSGSTYAYGVLDSK' A
#
# COMPACT_ATOMS: atom_id res chain seq x y z
N LEU A 1 -15.75 -9.77 0.56
CA LEU A 1 -16.23 -10.16 -0.80
C LEU A 1 -15.27 -11.12 -1.52
N PHE A 2 -13.98 -10.77 -1.71
CA PHE A 2 -13.03 -11.66 -2.41
C PHE A 2 -12.92 -13.05 -1.77
N GLU A 3 -12.75 -13.10 -0.45
CA GLU A 3 -12.60 -14.37 0.29
C GLU A 3 -13.84 -15.26 0.20
N LEU A 4 -15.05 -14.69 0.23
CA LEU A 4 -16.29 -15.45 0.09
C LEU A 4 -16.46 -16.05 -1.32
N ARG A 5 -16.01 -15.33 -2.36
CA ARG A 5 -16.12 -15.78 -3.76
C ARG A 5 -15.10 -16.86 -4.10
N ASN A 6 -13.88 -16.72 -3.58
CA ASN A 6 -12.75 -17.60 -3.94
C ASN A 6 -12.44 -18.64 -2.86
N LYS A 7 -13.11 -18.58 -1.69
CA LYS A 7 -12.83 -19.39 -0.50
C LYS A 7 -11.37 -19.32 -0.05
N GLU A 8 -10.70 -18.21 -0.38
CA GLU A 8 -9.29 -17.97 -0.10
C GLU A 8 -9.05 -16.49 0.20
N ARG A 9 -8.18 -16.20 1.18
CA ARG A 9 -7.76 -14.82 1.50
C ARG A 9 -7.06 -14.18 0.30
N ILE A 10 -7.33 -12.89 0.10
CA ILE A 10 -6.67 -12.11 -0.95
C ILE A 10 -5.18 -11.94 -0.66
N SER A 11 -4.35 -11.99 -1.69
CA SER A 11 -2.92 -11.65 -1.55
C SER A 11 -2.73 -10.15 -1.29
N VAL A 12 -1.68 -9.79 -0.57
CA VAL A 12 -1.33 -8.38 -0.29
C VAL A 12 -1.05 -7.64 -1.60
N ARG A 13 -0.45 -8.35 -2.56
CA ARG A 13 -0.22 -7.86 -3.92
C ARG A 13 -1.53 -7.53 -4.65
N ALA A 14 -2.53 -8.41 -4.58
CA ALA A 14 -3.82 -8.18 -5.23
C ALA A 14 -4.62 -7.07 -4.53
N ALA A 15 -4.62 -7.04 -3.20
CA ALA A 15 -5.27 -6.00 -2.42
C ALA A 15 -4.72 -4.60 -2.74
N SER A 16 -3.39 -4.45 -2.75
CA SER A 16 -2.73 -3.17 -3.10
C SER A 16 -3.03 -2.73 -4.54
N LYS A 17 -3.07 -3.67 -5.50
CA LYS A 17 -3.42 -3.36 -6.89
C LYS A 17 -4.88 -2.94 -7.04
N LEU A 18 -5.79 -3.58 -6.31
CA LEU A 18 -7.20 -3.22 -6.32
C LEU A 18 -7.41 -1.80 -5.78
N LEU A 19 -6.74 -1.44 -4.68
CA LEU A 19 -6.78 -0.07 -4.15
C LEU A 19 -6.20 0.95 -5.12
N GLY A 20 -5.00 0.70 -5.68
CA GLY A 20 -4.39 1.60 -6.65
C GLY A 20 -5.28 1.85 -7.87
N ASN A 21 -5.95 0.82 -8.39
CA ASN A 21 -6.90 0.96 -9.49
C ASN A 21 -8.12 1.81 -9.13
N MET A 22 -8.68 1.66 -7.92
CA MET A 22 -9.79 2.48 -7.46
C MET A 22 -9.37 3.95 -7.34
N VAL A 23 -8.22 4.20 -6.72
CA VAL A 23 -7.70 5.55 -6.51
C VAL A 23 -7.38 6.25 -7.82
N TYR A 24 -6.81 5.52 -8.79
CA TYR A 24 -6.52 6.06 -10.12
C TYR A 24 -7.77 6.61 -10.83
N GLN A 25 -8.96 6.04 -10.57
CA GLN A 25 -10.21 6.57 -11.13
C GLN A 25 -10.59 7.94 -10.55
N TYR A 26 -10.13 8.27 -9.35
CA TYR A 26 -10.34 9.54 -8.67
C TYR A 26 -9.13 10.48 -8.78
N ARG A 27 -8.18 10.16 -9.66
CA ARG A 27 -6.99 10.99 -9.87
C ARG A 27 -7.41 12.40 -10.30
N SER A 28 -6.75 13.40 -9.72
CA SER A 28 -7.02 14.82 -9.96
C SER A 28 -8.39 15.33 -9.47
N MET A 29 -9.14 14.54 -8.69
CA MET A 29 -10.42 14.96 -8.08
C MET A 29 -10.24 15.52 -6.65
N GLY A 30 -9.02 15.90 -6.27
CA GLY A 30 -8.72 16.43 -4.92
C GLY A 30 -8.60 15.37 -3.83
N LEU A 31 -8.48 14.09 -4.19
CA LEU A 31 -8.19 13.03 -3.25
C LEU A 31 -6.77 13.18 -2.69
N SER A 32 -6.62 13.14 -1.37
CA SER A 32 -5.33 13.16 -0.70
C SER A 32 -5.18 11.88 0.13
N MET A 33 -4.26 11.02 -0.29
CA MET A 33 -3.94 9.81 0.44
C MET A 33 -2.50 9.37 0.18
N GLY A 34 -1.87 8.85 1.23
CA GLY A 34 -0.68 8.04 1.15
C GLY A 34 -0.87 6.91 2.15
N THR A 35 -1.04 5.69 1.67
CA THR A 35 -1.40 4.54 2.50
C THR A 35 -0.46 3.37 2.25
N MET A 36 -0.29 2.55 3.28
CA MET A 36 0.51 1.34 3.24
C MET A 36 -0.40 0.12 3.40
N ILE A 37 -0.31 -0.80 2.46
CA ILE A 37 -0.96 -2.10 2.51
C ILE A 37 0.11 -3.10 2.94
N THR A 38 -0.03 -3.58 4.17
CA THR A 38 0.84 -4.58 4.77
C THR A 38 0.06 -5.86 5.05
N GLY A 39 0.74 -7.00 4.96
CA GLY A 39 0.15 -8.27 5.33
C GLY A 39 1.08 -9.44 5.07
N TRP A 40 0.58 -10.63 5.38
CA TRP A 40 1.25 -11.88 5.10
C TRP A 40 0.36 -12.76 4.24
N ASP A 41 0.87 -13.21 3.10
CA ASP A 41 0.17 -14.13 2.21
C ASP A 41 1.03 -15.37 1.89
N LYS A 42 0.58 -16.20 0.95
CA LYS A 42 1.30 -17.42 0.53
C LYS A 42 2.71 -17.14 -0.01
N SER A 43 2.99 -15.92 -0.44
CA SER A 43 4.29 -15.46 -0.92
C SER A 43 5.19 -14.91 0.19
N GLY A 44 4.72 -14.89 1.44
CA GLY A 44 5.42 -14.33 2.59
C GLY A 44 4.94 -12.93 2.99
N PRO A 45 5.77 -12.15 3.72
CA PRO A 45 5.45 -10.79 4.07
C PRO A 45 5.41 -9.90 2.82
N GLY A 46 4.42 -9.03 2.76
CA GLY A 46 4.27 -8.07 1.67
C GLY A 46 3.97 -6.69 2.22
N LEU A 47 4.65 -5.69 1.67
CA LEU A 47 4.43 -4.28 1.98
C LEU A 47 4.39 -3.48 0.69
N TYR A 48 3.30 -2.72 0.53
CA TYR A 48 3.06 -1.88 -0.65
C TYR A 48 2.59 -0.50 -0.24
N TYR A 49 3.19 0.52 -0.83
CA TYR A 49 2.73 1.91 -0.76
C TYR A 49 1.77 2.22 -1.91
N VAL A 50 0.68 2.91 -1.62
CA VAL A 50 -0.28 3.45 -2.61
C VAL A 50 -0.58 4.92 -2.30
N ASP A 51 -0.53 5.78 -3.32
CA ASP A 51 -0.84 7.21 -3.20
C ASP A 51 -2.11 7.63 -3.97
N SER A 52 -2.50 8.89 -3.81
CA SER A 52 -3.62 9.53 -4.49
C SER A 52 -3.48 9.65 -6.01
N ASP A 53 -2.27 9.53 -6.54
CA ASP A 53 -2.02 9.48 -7.99
C ASP A 53 -2.24 8.08 -8.58
N GLY A 54 -2.51 7.08 -7.72
CA GLY A 54 -2.61 5.68 -8.10
C GLY A 54 -1.24 5.01 -8.24
N THR A 55 -0.16 5.67 -7.80
CA THR A 55 1.17 5.08 -7.74
C THR A 55 1.14 3.90 -6.79
N ARG A 56 1.82 2.81 -7.16
CA ARG A 56 1.91 1.61 -6.34
C ARG A 56 3.33 1.09 -6.33
N LEU A 57 3.96 1.11 -5.16
CA LEU A 57 5.35 0.67 -4.96
C LEU A 57 5.38 -0.50 -3.99
N GLY A 58 6.15 -1.54 -4.30
CA GLY A 58 6.48 -2.60 -3.35
C GLY A 58 7.87 -2.36 -2.78
N GLY A 59 8.08 -2.66 -1.50
CA GLY A 59 9.36 -2.44 -0.84
C GLY A 59 9.32 -2.90 0.61
N ASP A 60 10.48 -2.92 1.26
CA ASP A 60 10.62 -3.46 2.62
C ASP A 60 10.46 -2.39 3.71
N LEU A 61 10.59 -1.12 3.34
CA LEU A 61 10.52 0.02 4.23
C LEU A 61 9.76 1.17 3.55
N PHE A 62 8.77 1.71 4.25
CA PHE A 62 8.11 2.95 3.85
C PHE A 62 7.81 3.81 5.07
N SER A 63 7.89 5.12 4.89
CA SER A 63 7.44 6.12 5.84
C SER A 63 6.63 7.18 5.12
N VAL A 64 5.44 7.51 5.64
CA VAL A 64 4.43 8.33 4.96
C VAL A 64 3.88 9.38 5.92
N GLY A 65 3.58 10.58 5.41
CA GLY A 65 3.05 11.71 6.18
C GLY A 65 4.09 12.82 6.40
N SER A 66 3.69 13.89 7.09
CA SER A 66 4.56 15.06 7.32
C SER A 66 5.79 14.76 8.19
N GLY A 67 5.70 13.75 9.05
CA GLY A 67 6.81 13.29 9.89
C GLY A 67 7.72 12.25 9.24
N SER A 68 7.52 11.92 7.96
CA SER A 68 8.14 10.75 7.35
C SER A 68 9.65 10.79 7.32
N THR A 69 10.23 11.97 7.08
CA THR A 69 11.69 12.21 7.03
C THR A 69 12.36 11.98 8.38
N TYR A 70 11.72 12.40 9.47
CA TYR A 70 12.22 12.15 10.83
C TYR A 70 12.22 10.65 11.15
N ALA A 71 11.18 9.94 10.74
CA ALA A 71 11.10 8.49 10.93
C ALA A 71 12.18 7.76 10.11
N TYR A 72 12.42 8.14 8.84
CA TYR A 72 13.53 7.58 8.06
C TYR A 72 14.89 7.83 8.74
N GLY A 73 15.12 9.02 9.28
CA GLY A 73 16.37 9.33 9.98
C GLY A 73 16.70 8.40 11.15
N VAL A 74 15.68 7.87 11.83
CA VAL A 74 15.87 6.88 12.91
C VAL A 74 15.90 5.45 12.35
N LEU A 75 15.02 5.13 11.39
CA LEU A 75 14.91 3.79 10.83
C LEU A 75 16.16 3.38 10.03
N ASP A 76 16.76 4.31 9.30
CA ASP A 76 17.96 4.08 8.48
C ASP A 76 19.26 4.15 9.30
N SER A 77 19.20 4.60 10.56
CA SER A 77 20.37 4.71 11.44
C SER A 77 20.79 3.39 12.11
N LYS A 78 20.04 2.31 11.85
CA LYS A 78 20.30 0.96 12.35
C LYS A 78 20.78 0.05 11.23
#